data_AF-A0A1F0F724-F1
#
_entry.id   AF-A0A1F0F724-F1
#
_cell.length_a   1.000
_cell.length_b   1.000
_cell.length_c   1.000
_cell.angle_alpha   90.00
_cell.angle_beta   90.00
_cell.angle_gamma   90.00
#
_symmetry.space_group_name_H-M   'P 1'
#
loop_
_entity.id
_entity.type
_entity.pdbx_description
1 polymer ?
#
loop_
_entity_poly.entity_id
_entity_poly.type
_entity_poly.pdbx_seq_one_letter_code
_entity_poly.pdbx_strand_id
1 'polypeptide(L)'
;MKKSKKILFLALSMSLAFSPINSMISNKANVAYAEEMMNKKEELSPEEFIQKAKDFVNSEEFKQYTKEGQDEYKKLIEDLKVENVEEKKEEILKSIDSIKLTYIKKQYEDLKKEVFNLKAESLSDDLKKELDSYKDADGTYEDYKKQIENLKTIKTNIENYNKDLKKFKDILKDGLEKNKNFDIDLKAEKSVLDDANSNLEKVEKAIERLNKKVDAYNEKVKEENRQKNLKTLKEIIDEEEKTKSEYFYKKSDESLKNNFNQSLDAIKKAYSRLQNKEEVNNIDDLVNSYNTAYNNLNGDKFMAEHKKLVDYFEKNKGKLSASNQKKYADLINGLPDKADSNMDSIKKLKSEIEKAIANTARVRKIQVAKKGGATKRSRSFVRTGVKSAGIVLVVLILAGAGYFLLSKKSKK
;
A
#
# COMPACT_ATOMS: atom_id res chain seq x y z
N MET A 1 -10.71 -35.74 3.30
CA MET A 1 -11.15 -34.34 3.49
C MET A 1 -10.27 -33.42 2.66
N LYS A 2 -10.80 -32.86 1.56
CA LYS A 2 -10.11 -31.92 0.67
C LYS A 2 -10.00 -30.56 1.36
N LYS A 3 -8.80 -30.13 1.73
CA LYS A 3 -8.54 -28.75 2.19
C LYS A 3 -8.32 -27.86 0.96
N SER A 4 -9.23 -26.92 0.74
CA SER A 4 -9.09 -25.87 -0.25
C SER A 4 -7.90 -24.97 0.09
N LYS A 5 -6.91 -24.92 -0.79
CA LYS A 5 -5.84 -23.92 -0.75
C LYS A 5 -6.37 -22.62 -1.35
N LYS A 6 -6.94 -21.75 -0.53
CA LYS A 6 -7.10 -20.34 -0.86
C LYS A 6 -5.70 -19.71 -0.82
N ILE A 7 -5.13 -19.47 -1.98
CA ILE A 7 -3.90 -18.67 -2.14
C ILE A 7 -4.28 -17.22 -1.82
N LEU A 8 -3.70 -16.70 -0.75
CA LEU A 8 -3.91 -15.36 -0.24
C LEU A 8 -3.17 -14.37 -1.17
N PHE A 9 -3.90 -13.81 -2.14
CA PHE A 9 -3.46 -12.63 -2.89
C PHE A 9 -3.46 -11.43 -1.93
N LEU A 10 -2.30 -11.08 -1.36
CA LEU A 10 -2.20 -9.88 -0.54
C LEU A 10 -0.79 -9.27 -0.62
N ALA A 11 -0.51 -8.53 -1.72
CA ALA A 11 0.40 -7.38 -1.75
C ALA A 11 0.54 -6.79 -3.18
N LEU A 12 -0.59 -6.47 -3.83
CA LEU A 12 -0.57 -5.55 -4.99
C LEU A 12 -1.94 -4.89 -5.18
N SER A 13 -2.39 -4.15 -4.16
CA SER A 13 -3.59 -3.32 -4.28
C SER A 13 -3.18 -1.89 -4.62
N MET A 14 -3.38 -1.44 -5.85
CA MET A 14 -4.01 -0.15 -6.14
C MET A 14 -4.60 -0.18 -7.56
N SER A 15 -5.90 0.12 -7.64
CA SER A 15 -6.59 0.65 -8.81
C SER A 15 -6.75 -0.27 -10.03
N LEU A 16 -7.79 -1.12 -10.03
CA LEU A 16 -8.77 -1.17 -11.12
C LEU A 16 -10.11 -1.61 -10.52
N ALA A 17 -11.12 -0.74 -10.64
CA ALA A 17 -12.48 -1.00 -10.20
C ALA A 17 -13.08 -2.14 -11.03
N PHE A 18 -13.28 -3.30 -10.41
CA PHE A 18 -14.05 -4.39 -10.99
C PHE A 18 -15.52 -4.22 -10.59
N SER A 19 -16.35 -3.83 -11.57
CA SER A 19 -17.79 -4.07 -11.50
C SER A 19 -18.08 -5.58 -11.41
N PRO A 20 -19.15 -5.98 -10.73
CA PRO A 20 -19.57 -7.38 -10.69
C PRO A 20 -20.20 -7.74 -12.04
N ILE A 21 -19.61 -8.72 -12.76
CA ILE A 21 -20.34 -9.40 -13.83
C ILE A 21 -20.90 -10.69 -13.20
N ASN A 22 -22.13 -10.58 -12.68
CA ASN A 22 -23.01 -11.73 -12.60
C ASN A 22 -24.32 -11.39 -13.30
N SER A 23 -24.78 -12.35 -14.10
CA SER A 23 -26.05 -12.48 -14.82
C SER A 23 -26.48 -11.33 -15.74
N MET A 24 -26.66 -11.64 -17.03
CA MET A 24 -27.95 -11.53 -17.75
C MET A 24 -27.75 -12.05 -19.18
N ILE A 25 -28.41 -13.16 -19.55
CA ILE A 25 -29.75 -13.20 -20.16
C ILE A 25 -29.72 -12.84 -21.65
N SER A 26 -30.06 -13.87 -22.43
CA SER A 26 -30.59 -13.91 -23.79
C SER A 26 -30.95 -12.59 -24.48
N ASN A 27 -30.50 -12.46 -25.72
CA ASN A 27 -31.26 -11.89 -26.84
C ASN A 27 -30.76 -12.61 -28.11
N LYS A 28 -31.43 -13.66 -28.62
CA LYS A 28 -32.56 -13.63 -29.57
C LYS A 28 -32.45 -12.52 -30.63
N ALA A 29 -31.82 -12.87 -31.77
CA ALA A 29 -32.07 -12.45 -33.17
C ALA A 29 -30.77 -12.75 -33.96
N ASN A 30 -30.65 -13.67 -34.91
CA ASN A 30 -31.62 -14.25 -35.82
C ASN A 30 -31.66 -15.78 -35.72
N VAL A 31 -32.83 -16.26 -35.31
CA VAL A 31 -33.35 -17.57 -35.70
C VAL A 31 -33.82 -17.39 -37.15
N ALA A 32 -33.06 -17.89 -38.10
CA ALA A 32 -33.58 -18.18 -39.44
C ALA A 32 -33.50 -19.70 -39.60
N TYR A 33 -34.59 -20.33 -39.21
CA TYR A 33 -35.05 -21.69 -39.52
C TYR A 33 -34.01 -22.70 -40.03
N ALA A 34 -33.64 -23.61 -39.14
CA ALA A 34 -33.49 -25.02 -39.50
C ALA A 34 -34.02 -25.83 -38.32
N GLU A 35 -35.31 -26.16 -38.39
CA GLU A 35 -35.95 -27.10 -37.48
C GLU A 35 -35.13 -28.39 -37.41
N GLU A 36 -34.76 -28.71 -36.18
CA GLU A 36 -34.27 -30.02 -35.75
C GLU A 36 -35.43 -31.02 -35.89
N MET A 37 -35.70 -31.49 -37.11
CA MET A 37 -36.57 -32.63 -37.33
C MET A 37 -35.77 -33.92 -37.08
N MET A 38 -35.74 -34.37 -35.83
CA MET A 38 -35.67 -35.79 -35.50
C MET A 38 -36.35 -36.07 -34.17
N ASN A 39 -37.65 -36.40 -34.24
CA ASN A 39 -38.23 -37.59 -33.59
C ASN A 39 -39.73 -37.77 -33.91
N LYS A 40 -40.15 -37.41 -35.12
CA LYS A 40 -41.29 -38.01 -35.83
C LYS A 40 -40.88 -38.13 -37.29
N LYS A 41 -41.03 -39.31 -37.90
CA LYS A 41 -41.04 -39.43 -39.37
C LYS A 41 -42.29 -38.71 -39.85
N GLU A 42 -42.24 -37.38 -39.98
CA GLU A 42 -43.12 -36.71 -40.93
C GLU A 42 -42.61 -37.11 -42.31
N GLU A 43 -43.37 -37.95 -42.99
CA GLU A 43 -43.12 -38.25 -44.39
C GLU A 43 -43.31 -36.95 -45.16
N LEU A 44 -42.18 -36.32 -45.52
CA LEU A 44 -42.16 -35.18 -46.46
C LEU A 44 -43.01 -35.54 -47.67
N SER A 45 -43.87 -34.62 -48.11
CA SER A 45 -44.58 -34.84 -49.36
C SER A 45 -43.58 -34.96 -50.52
N PRO A 46 -43.93 -35.68 -51.59
CA PRO A 46 -43.18 -35.70 -52.84
C PRO A 46 -42.68 -34.32 -53.29
N GLU A 47 -43.55 -33.31 -53.24
CA GLU A 47 -43.24 -31.93 -53.62
C GLU A 47 -42.24 -31.27 -52.66
N GLU A 48 -42.42 -31.47 -51.36
CA GLU A 48 -41.50 -30.94 -50.33
C GLU A 48 -40.10 -31.56 -50.47
N PHE A 49 -40.02 -32.85 -50.76
CA PHE A 49 -38.75 -33.53 -50.99
C PHE A 49 -38.05 -33.01 -52.26
N ILE A 50 -38.77 -32.87 -53.37
CA ILE A 50 -38.24 -32.33 -54.64
C ILE A 50 -37.66 -30.93 -54.41
N GLN A 51 -38.40 -30.09 -53.70
CA GLN A 51 -37.95 -28.72 -53.40
C GLN A 51 -36.68 -28.75 -52.55
N LYS A 52 -36.64 -29.56 -51.49
CA LYS A 52 -35.46 -29.71 -50.62
C LYS A 52 -34.23 -30.23 -51.38
N ALA A 53 -34.41 -31.17 -52.31
CA ALA A 53 -33.33 -31.71 -53.14
C ALA A 53 -32.76 -30.66 -54.10
N LYS A 54 -33.64 -29.82 -54.70
CA LYS A 54 -33.24 -28.70 -55.55
C LYS A 54 -32.55 -27.59 -54.75
N ASP A 55 -33.07 -27.26 -53.57
CA ASP A 55 -32.51 -26.23 -52.70
C ASP A 55 -31.14 -26.61 -52.13
N PHE A 56 -30.85 -27.91 -51.97
CA PHE A 56 -29.54 -28.37 -51.52
C PHE A 56 -28.39 -27.92 -52.43
N VAL A 57 -28.64 -27.67 -53.73
CA VAL A 57 -27.64 -27.12 -54.66
C VAL A 57 -27.13 -25.74 -54.21
N ASN A 58 -27.93 -25.02 -53.43
CA ASN A 58 -27.57 -23.70 -52.88
C ASN A 58 -26.84 -23.78 -51.53
N SER A 59 -26.70 -24.97 -50.94
CA SER A 59 -26.01 -25.18 -49.67
C SER A 59 -24.50 -24.96 -49.80
N GLU A 60 -23.85 -24.59 -48.69
CA GLU A 60 -22.40 -24.40 -48.66
C GLU A 60 -21.65 -25.71 -48.83
N GLU A 61 -22.22 -26.80 -48.29
CA GLU A 61 -21.71 -28.16 -48.45
C GLU A 61 -21.62 -28.55 -49.92
N PHE A 62 -22.67 -28.27 -50.69
CA PHE A 62 -22.71 -28.55 -52.12
C PHE A 62 -21.70 -27.70 -52.90
N LYS A 63 -21.68 -26.38 -52.65
CA LYS A 63 -20.78 -25.44 -53.35
C LYS A 63 -19.30 -25.77 -53.18
N GLN A 64 -18.91 -26.33 -52.03
CA GLN A 64 -17.53 -26.71 -51.73
C GLN A 64 -17.17 -28.15 -52.15
N TYR A 65 -18.12 -28.89 -52.71
CA TYR A 65 -17.89 -30.23 -53.23
C TYR A 65 -17.14 -30.24 -54.58
N THR A 66 -16.69 -31.41 -55.04
CA THR A 66 -15.98 -31.53 -56.31
C THR A 66 -16.91 -31.22 -57.49
N LYS A 67 -16.39 -30.60 -58.55
CA LYS A 67 -17.19 -30.26 -59.75
C LYS A 67 -17.87 -31.49 -60.36
N GLU A 68 -17.12 -32.60 -60.45
CA GLU A 68 -17.62 -33.88 -60.94
C GLU A 68 -18.83 -34.36 -60.13
N GLY A 69 -18.72 -34.36 -58.80
CA GLY A 69 -19.81 -34.77 -57.92
C GLY A 69 -20.99 -33.79 -57.87
N GLN A 70 -20.74 -32.49 -58.07
CA GLN A 70 -21.80 -31.49 -58.25
C GLN A 70 -22.61 -31.75 -59.53
N ASP A 71 -21.93 -32.07 -60.63
CA ASP A 71 -22.56 -32.35 -61.92
C ASP A 71 -23.34 -33.68 -61.89
N GLU A 72 -22.81 -34.69 -61.21
CA GLU A 72 -23.51 -35.97 -60.95
C GLU A 72 -24.81 -35.76 -60.16
N TYR A 73 -24.76 -35.02 -59.05
CA TYR A 73 -25.95 -34.73 -58.25
C TYR A 73 -26.98 -33.91 -59.03
N LYS A 74 -26.55 -32.89 -59.80
CA LYS A 74 -27.45 -32.08 -60.63
C LYS A 74 -28.19 -32.91 -61.66
N LYS A 75 -27.51 -33.84 -62.35
CA LYS A 75 -28.15 -34.79 -63.28
C LYS A 75 -29.17 -35.68 -62.58
N LEU A 76 -28.85 -36.10 -61.36
CA LEU A 76 -29.71 -36.99 -60.55
C LEU A 76 -31.05 -36.32 -60.19
N ILE A 77 -31.07 -34.99 -60.01
CA ILE A 77 -32.27 -34.20 -59.68
C ILE A 77 -32.92 -33.47 -60.88
N GLU A 78 -32.31 -33.48 -62.06
CA GLU A 78 -32.73 -32.70 -63.25
C GLU A 78 -34.16 -33.05 -63.69
N ASP A 79 -34.45 -34.35 -63.80
CA ASP A 79 -35.76 -34.89 -64.23
C ASP A 79 -36.66 -35.33 -63.06
N LEU A 80 -36.42 -34.80 -61.85
CA LEU A 80 -37.17 -35.20 -60.66
C LEU A 80 -38.60 -34.61 -60.68
N LYS A 81 -39.60 -35.50 -60.64
CA LYS A 81 -41.04 -35.21 -60.66
C LYS A 81 -41.78 -36.07 -59.63
N VAL A 82 -43.04 -35.74 -59.34
CA VAL A 82 -43.85 -36.44 -58.33
C VAL A 82 -43.98 -37.94 -58.66
N GLU A 83 -44.03 -38.30 -59.94
CA GLU A 83 -44.22 -39.68 -60.40
C GLU A 83 -42.98 -40.56 -60.24
N ASN A 84 -41.78 -40.00 -60.20
CA ASN A 84 -40.51 -40.75 -60.12
C ASN A 84 -39.72 -40.47 -58.83
N VAL A 85 -40.27 -39.67 -57.91
CA VAL A 85 -39.57 -39.28 -56.69
C VAL A 85 -39.26 -40.49 -55.83
N GLU A 86 -40.21 -41.41 -55.65
CA GLU A 86 -40.06 -42.50 -54.68
C GLU A 86 -38.99 -43.51 -55.11
N GLU A 87 -38.79 -43.68 -56.42
CA GLU A 87 -37.72 -44.51 -56.99
C GLU A 87 -36.33 -43.88 -56.79
N LYS A 88 -36.22 -42.55 -56.93
CA LYS A 88 -34.94 -41.81 -56.85
C LYS A 88 -34.60 -41.28 -55.46
N LYS A 89 -35.57 -41.24 -54.55
CA LYS A 89 -35.48 -40.63 -53.21
C LYS A 89 -34.32 -41.17 -52.39
N GLU A 90 -34.15 -42.49 -52.37
CA GLU A 90 -33.06 -43.12 -51.60
C GLU A 90 -31.68 -42.77 -52.18
N GLU A 91 -31.56 -42.72 -53.51
CA GLU A 91 -30.31 -42.36 -54.20
C GLU A 91 -29.94 -40.89 -53.97
N ILE A 92 -30.93 -39.99 -54.03
CA ILE A 92 -30.78 -38.56 -53.71
C ILE A 92 -30.30 -38.40 -52.26
N LEU A 93 -30.95 -39.06 -51.30
CA LEU A 93 -30.60 -38.97 -49.88
C LEU A 93 -29.17 -39.46 -49.63
N LYS A 94 -28.78 -40.61 -50.20
CA LYS A 94 -27.41 -41.12 -50.10
C LYS A 94 -26.39 -40.14 -50.67
N SER A 95 -26.69 -39.50 -51.80
CA SER A 95 -25.82 -38.49 -52.40
C SER A 95 -25.68 -37.25 -51.52
N ILE A 96 -26.79 -36.72 -50.99
CA ILE A 96 -26.79 -35.61 -50.03
C ILE A 96 -25.94 -35.96 -48.79
N ASP A 97 -26.13 -37.15 -48.21
CA ASP A 97 -25.41 -37.58 -47.02
C ASP A 97 -23.91 -37.75 -47.30
N SER A 98 -23.54 -38.29 -48.47
CA SER A 98 -22.15 -38.39 -48.92
C SER A 98 -21.47 -37.02 -49.07
N ILE A 99 -22.18 -36.06 -49.67
CA ILE A 99 -21.70 -34.68 -49.85
C ILE A 99 -21.49 -34.01 -48.47
N LYS A 100 -22.48 -34.09 -47.58
CA LYS A 100 -22.40 -33.56 -46.21
C LYS A 100 -21.27 -34.19 -45.42
N LEU A 101 -21.11 -35.51 -45.52
CA LEU A 101 -20.04 -36.24 -44.85
C LEU A 101 -18.66 -35.81 -45.36
N THR A 102 -18.50 -35.63 -46.68
CA THR A 102 -17.25 -35.15 -47.27
C THR A 102 -16.92 -33.74 -46.80
N TYR A 103 -17.92 -32.86 -46.74
CA TYR A 103 -17.76 -31.49 -46.27
C TYR A 103 -17.31 -31.43 -44.81
N ILE A 104 -18.01 -32.14 -43.90
CA ILE A 104 -17.67 -32.10 -42.47
C ILE A 104 -16.31 -32.76 -42.18
N LYS A 105 -15.93 -33.80 -42.94
CA LYS A 105 -14.58 -34.40 -42.89
C LYS A 105 -13.50 -33.37 -43.18
N LYS A 106 -13.69 -32.56 -44.23
CA LYS A 106 -12.75 -31.49 -44.58
C LYS A 106 -12.64 -30.44 -43.47
N GLN A 107 -13.77 -29.97 -42.93
CA GLN A 107 -13.77 -29.02 -41.81
C GLN A 107 -13.02 -29.56 -40.59
N TYR A 108 -13.22 -30.83 -40.27
CA TYR A 108 -12.52 -31.51 -39.19
C TYR A 108 -11.00 -31.54 -39.44
N GLU A 109 -10.55 -31.96 -40.63
CA GLU A 109 -9.12 -32.02 -40.97
C GLU A 109 -8.44 -30.65 -40.97
N ASP A 110 -9.12 -29.62 -41.45
CA ASP A 110 -8.60 -28.24 -41.43
C ASP A 110 -8.47 -27.73 -39.97
N LEU A 111 -9.50 -27.92 -39.15
CA LEU A 111 -9.47 -27.55 -37.73
C LEU A 111 -8.41 -28.35 -36.95
N LYS A 112 -8.27 -29.64 -37.25
CA LYS A 112 -7.24 -30.50 -36.66
C LYS A 112 -5.85 -29.93 -36.94
N LYS A 113 -5.54 -29.58 -38.19
CA LYS A 113 -4.26 -28.93 -38.53
C LYS A 113 -4.05 -27.64 -37.74
N GLU A 114 -5.06 -26.78 -37.65
CA GLU A 114 -4.97 -25.55 -36.86
C GLU A 114 -4.64 -25.82 -35.39
N VAL A 115 -5.32 -26.78 -34.76
CA VAL A 115 -5.13 -27.12 -33.35
C VAL A 115 -3.75 -27.77 -33.12
N PHE A 116 -3.31 -28.66 -33.99
CA PHE A 116 -1.99 -29.29 -33.90
C PHE A 116 -0.85 -28.28 -34.11
N ASN A 117 -1.05 -27.22 -34.89
CA ASN A 117 -0.09 -26.12 -35.02
C ASN A 117 0.08 -25.31 -33.72
N LEU A 118 -0.85 -25.42 -32.76
CA LEU A 118 -0.73 -24.81 -31.43
C LEU A 118 0.06 -25.69 -30.45
N LYS A 119 0.52 -26.88 -30.86
CA LYS A 119 1.34 -27.77 -30.03
C LYS A 119 2.66 -27.08 -29.67
N ALA A 120 2.92 -26.97 -28.39
CA ALA A 120 4.17 -26.43 -27.86
C ALA A 120 4.63 -27.22 -26.64
N GLU A 121 5.94 -27.31 -26.44
CA GLU A 121 6.51 -27.92 -25.24
C GLU A 121 6.15 -27.16 -23.96
N SER A 122 5.82 -25.87 -24.08
CA SER A 122 5.37 -25.00 -22.99
C SER A 122 3.94 -25.26 -22.52
N LEU A 123 3.17 -26.13 -23.18
CA LEU A 123 1.82 -26.51 -22.72
C LEU A 123 1.89 -27.35 -21.43
N SER A 124 0.78 -27.38 -20.69
CA SER A 124 0.62 -28.32 -19.58
C SER A 124 0.58 -29.77 -20.09
N ASP A 125 1.00 -30.71 -19.26
CA ASP A 125 0.98 -32.13 -19.62
C ASP A 125 -0.45 -32.64 -19.89
N ASP A 126 -1.45 -32.07 -19.22
CA ASP A 126 -2.85 -32.39 -19.45
C ASP A 126 -3.31 -31.92 -20.84
N LEU A 127 -2.98 -30.69 -21.24
CA LEU A 127 -3.31 -30.19 -22.59
C LEU A 127 -2.56 -30.96 -23.68
N LYS A 128 -1.31 -31.36 -23.43
CA LYS A 128 -0.56 -32.23 -24.35
C LYS A 128 -1.25 -33.59 -24.51
N LYS A 129 -1.69 -34.20 -23.41
CA LYS A 129 -2.44 -35.47 -23.45
C LYS A 129 -3.78 -35.32 -24.16
N GLU A 130 -4.52 -34.25 -23.90
CA GLU A 130 -5.78 -33.97 -24.60
C GLU A 130 -5.54 -33.86 -26.11
N LEU A 131 -4.48 -33.17 -26.52
CA LEU A 131 -4.09 -33.04 -27.92
C LEU A 131 -3.61 -34.37 -28.55
N ASP A 132 -2.83 -35.17 -27.83
CA ASP A 132 -2.29 -36.45 -28.31
C ASP A 132 -3.33 -37.58 -28.26
N SER A 133 -4.43 -37.41 -27.53
CA SER A 133 -5.52 -38.40 -27.42
C SER A 133 -6.43 -38.48 -28.64
N TYR A 134 -6.28 -37.56 -29.61
CA TYR A 134 -7.05 -37.60 -30.85
C TYR A 134 -6.61 -38.74 -31.74
N LYS A 135 -7.59 -39.55 -32.15
CA LYS A 135 -7.44 -40.57 -33.18
C LYS A 135 -7.96 -40.04 -34.50
N ASP A 136 -7.39 -40.55 -35.60
CA ASP A 136 -8.00 -40.41 -36.91
C ASP A 136 -9.42 -40.98 -36.87
N ALA A 137 -10.36 -40.19 -37.33
CA ALA A 137 -11.77 -40.51 -37.23
C ALA A 137 -12.27 -41.19 -38.48
N ASP A 138 -12.76 -42.41 -38.32
CA ASP A 138 -13.76 -43.02 -39.18
C ASP A 138 -15.11 -42.94 -38.45
N GLY A 139 -16.13 -42.35 -39.08
CA GLY A 139 -17.41 -42.13 -38.40
C GLY A 139 -18.50 -41.51 -39.28
N THR A 140 -19.67 -41.35 -38.67
CA THR A 140 -20.84 -40.70 -39.26
C THR A 140 -20.73 -39.17 -39.21
N TYR A 141 -21.65 -38.47 -39.88
CA TYR A 141 -21.72 -37.00 -39.81
C TYR A 141 -21.80 -36.47 -38.37
N GLU A 142 -22.62 -37.10 -37.52
CA GLU A 142 -22.76 -36.71 -36.11
C GLU A 142 -21.49 -36.96 -35.29
N ASP A 143 -20.70 -37.97 -35.64
CA ASP A 143 -19.41 -38.23 -35.00
C ASP A 143 -18.41 -37.10 -35.31
N TYR A 144 -18.33 -36.68 -36.58
CA TYR A 144 -17.48 -35.53 -36.95
C TYR A 144 -17.94 -34.23 -36.31
N LYS A 145 -19.26 -34.01 -36.20
CA LYS A 145 -19.80 -32.81 -35.52
C LYS A 145 -19.35 -32.73 -34.06
N LYS A 146 -19.47 -33.82 -33.31
CA LYS A 146 -18.99 -33.90 -31.91
C LYS A 146 -17.49 -33.68 -31.81
N GLN A 147 -16.71 -34.25 -32.72
CA GLN A 147 -15.27 -34.10 -32.72
C GLN A 147 -14.82 -32.66 -33.04
N ILE A 148 -15.50 -31.98 -33.97
CA ILE A 148 -15.27 -30.57 -34.27
C ILE A 148 -15.53 -29.71 -33.01
N GLU A 149 -16.59 -29.98 -32.26
CA GLU A 149 -16.88 -29.27 -30.99
C GLU A 149 -15.78 -29.50 -29.94
N ASN A 150 -15.27 -30.72 -29.82
CA ASN A 150 -14.16 -31.05 -28.94
C ASN A 150 -12.87 -30.32 -29.34
N LEU A 151 -12.54 -30.30 -30.64
CA LEU A 151 -11.38 -29.57 -31.17
C LEU A 151 -11.49 -28.06 -30.92
N LYS A 152 -12.66 -27.46 -31.13
CA LYS A 152 -12.92 -26.04 -30.82
C LYS A 152 -12.71 -25.74 -29.33
N THR A 153 -13.15 -26.65 -28.46
CA THR A 153 -12.97 -26.52 -27.01
C THR A 153 -11.49 -26.54 -26.65
N ILE A 154 -10.73 -27.49 -27.18
CA ILE A 154 -9.28 -27.58 -26.92
C ILE A 154 -8.52 -26.38 -27.48
N LYS A 155 -8.85 -25.95 -28.71
CA LYS A 155 -8.28 -24.73 -29.29
C LYS A 155 -8.43 -23.56 -28.32
N THR A 156 -9.64 -23.35 -27.81
CA THR A 156 -9.96 -22.29 -26.86
C THR A 156 -9.18 -22.45 -25.55
N ASN A 157 -9.06 -23.67 -25.03
CA ASN A 157 -8.29 -23.96 -23.82
C ASN A 157 -6.80 -23.65 -23.99
N ILE A 158 -6.19 -24.05 -25.11
CA ILE A 158 -4.80 -23.76 -25.43
C ILE A 158 -4.58 -22.25 -25.61
N GLU A 159 -5.46 -21.55 -26.32
CA GLU A 159 -5.36 -20.10 -26.51
C GLU A 159 -5.45 -19.34 -25.18
N ASN A 160 -6.36 -19.73 -24.29
CA ASN A 160 -6.48 -19.15 -22.96
C ASN A 160 -5.24 -19.44 -22.10
N TYR A 161 -4.76 -20.70 -22.12
CA TYR A 161 -3.54 -21.09 -21.45
C TYR A 161 -2.34 -20.24 -21.90
N ASN A 162 -2.17 -20.04 -23.21
CA ASN A 162 -1.06 -19.25 -23.76
C ASN A 162 -1.16 -17.76 -23.37
N LYS A 163 -2.38 -17.20 -23.32
CA LYS A 163 -2.60 -15.83 -22.82
C LYS A 163 -2.16 -15.70 -21.36
N ASP A 164 -2.51 -16.67 -20.52
CA ASP A 164 -2.14 -16.64 -19.11
C ASP A 164 -0.64 -16.89 -18.92
N LEU A 165 -0.03 -17.85 -19.61
CA LEU A 165 1.42 -18.05 -19.60
C LEU A 165 2.18 -16.76 -19.93
N LYS A 166 1.74 -16.02 -20.95
CA LYS A 166 2.33 -14.72 -21.30
C LYS A 166 2.23 -13.72 -20.15
N LYS A 167 1.04 -13.54 -19.57
CA LYS A 167 0.85 -12.64 -18.42
C LYS A 167 1.75 -13.00 -17.24
N PHE A 168 1.85 -14.29 -16.90
CA PHE A 168 2.70 -14.74 -15.80
C PHE A 168 4.19 -14.57 -16.09
N LYS A 169 4.63 -14.77 -17.34
CA LYS A 169 6.01 -14.42 -17.75
C LYS A 169 6.29 -12.92 -17.63
N ASP A 170 5.33 -12.07 -18.01
CA ASP A 170 5.45 -10.62 -17.83
C ASP A 170 5.55 -10.23 -16.34
N ILE A 171 4.73 -10.84 -15.46
CA ILE A 171 4.82 -10.66 -14.00
C ILE A 171 6.18 -11.08 -13.46
N LEU A 172 6.70 -12.24 -13.89
CA LEU A 172 8.01 -12.72 -13.47
C LEU A 172 9.12 -11.76 -13.92
N LYS A 173 9.05 -11.27 -15.16
CA LYS A 173 9.99 -10.28 -15.70
C LYS A 173 10.00 -9.00 -14.88
N ASP A 174 8.83 -8.41 -14.64
CA ASP A 174 8.68 -7.20 -13.81
C ASP A 174 9.24 -7.41 -12.40
N GLY A 175 8.96 -8.59 -11.81
CA GLY A 175 9.47 -8.97 -10.50
C GLY A 175 11.01 -9.06 -10.49
N LEU A 176 11.63 -9.66 -11.51
CA LEU A 176 13.08 -9.72 -11.64
C LEU A 176 13.70 -8.32 -11.82
N GLU A 177 13.11 -7.47 -12.66
CA GLU A 177 13.63 -6.12 -12.93
C GLU A 177 13.58 -5.22 -11.69
N LYS A 178 12.48 -5.25 -10.93
CA LYS A 178 12.34 -4.47 -9.68
C LYS A 178 13.35 -4.87 -8.61
N ASN A 179 13.76 -6.14 -8.61
CA ASN A 179 14.64 -6.69 -7.58
C ASN A 179 16.10 -6.90 -8.05
N LYS A 180 16.45 -6.49 -9.27
CA LYS A 180 17.77 -6.74 -9.89
C LYS A 180 18.95 -6.09 -9.14
N ASN A 181 18.69 -5.00 -8.43
CA ASN A 181 19.69 -4.22 -7.70
C ASN A 181 19.79 -4.64 -6.23
N PHE A 182 18.94 -5.55 -5.78
CA PHE A 182 19.09 -6.15 -4.46
C PHE A 182 20.10 -7.28 -4.54
N ASP A 183 20.84 -7.49 -3.46
CA ASP A 183 21.82 -8.58 -3.33
C ASP A 183 21.10 -9.93 -3.10
N ILE A 184 20.26 -10.31 -4.07
CA ILE A 184 19.42 -11.50 -4.07
C ILE A 184 19.79 -12.34 -5.29
N ASP A 185 20.12 -13.62 -5.09
CA ASP A 185 20.36 -14.53 -6.21
C ASP A 185 19.04 -14.92 -6.89
N LEU A 186 18.82 -14.42 -8.11
CA LEU A 186 17.62 -14.66 -8.92
C LEU A 186 17.92 -15.44 -10.21
N LYS A 187 19.08 -16.12 -10.31
CA LYS A 187 19.50 -16.83 -11.52
C LYS A 187 18.51 -17.92 -11.93
N ALA A 188 18.01 -18.72 -10.98
CA ALA A 188 17.09 -19.81 -11.26
C ALA A 188 15.74 -19.31 -11.81
N GLU A 189 15.22 -18.21 -11.26
CA GLU A 189 13.98 -17.58 -11.73
C GLU A 189 14.16 -16.98 -13.12
N LYS A 190 15.31 -16.35 -13.39
CA LYS A 190 15.65 -15.87 -14.72
C LYS A 190 15.75 -17.00 -15.75
N SER A 191 16.36 -18.13 -15.40
CA SER A 191 16.43 -19.29 -16.29
C SER A 191 15.05 -19.83 -16.69
N VAL A 192 14.05 -19.75 -15.80
CA VAL A 192 12.65 -20.13 -16.13
C VAL A 192 12.00 -19.12 -17.07
N LEU A 193 12.30 -17.83 -16.92
CA LEU A 193 11.78 -16.79 -17.82
C LEU A 193 12.34 -16.94 -19.24
N ASP A 194 13.66 -17.14 -19.33
CA ASP A 194 14.42 -17.22 -20.58
C ASP A 194 14.17 -18.54 -21.33
N ASP A 195 13.70 -19.59 -20.64
CA ASP A 195 13.31 -20.87 -21.25
C ASP A 195 11.99 -20.77 -22.03
N ALA A 196 12.08 -20.94 -23.36
CA ALA A 196 10.92 -20.96 -24.25
C ALA A 196 9.93 -22.09 -23.91
N ASN A 197 10.42 -23.21 -23.38
CA ASN A 197 9.63 -24.40 -23.07
C ASN A 197 9.10 -24.40 -21.63
N SER A 198 9.30 -23.31 -20.89
CA SER A 198 8.74 -23.18 -19.56
C SER A 198 7.23 -23.01 -19.61
N ASN A 199 6.55 -23.95 -18.97
CA ASN A 199 5.10 -24.00 -18.83
C ASN A 199 4.62 -23.15 -17.64
N LEU A 200 3.30 -22.97 -17.54
CA LEU A 200 2.67 -22.13 -16.52
C LEU A 200 3.08 -22.52 -15.10
N GLU A 201 3.11 -23.82 -14.78
CA GLU A 201 3.48 -24.32 -13.46
C GLU A 201 4.92 -23.96 -13.08
N LYS A 202 5.87 -24.08 -14.03
CA LYS A 202 7.27 -23.68 -13.81
C LYS A 202 7.36 -22.19 -13.53
N VAL A 203 6.64 -21.37 -14.29
CA VAL A 203 6.62 -19.90 -14.14
C VAL A 203 6.00 -19.50 -12.80
N GLU A 204 4.86 -20.08 -12.41
CA GLU A 204 4.23 -19.86 -11.10
C GLU A 204 5.18 -20.21 -9.95
N LYS A 205 5.83 -21.37 -10.01
CA LYS A 205 6.83 -21.79 -9.02
C LYS A 205 8.03 -20.83 -8.97
N ALA A 206 8.44 -20.25 -10.10
CA ALA A 206 9.51 -19.25 -10.13
C ALA A 206 9.07 -17.94 -9.44
N ILE A 207 7.83 -17.49 -9.67
CA ILE A 207 7.26 -16.32 -8.98
C ILE A 207 7.17 -16.57 -7.46
N GLU A 208 6.70 -17.74 -7.04
CA GLU A 208 6.65 -18.10 -5.61
C GLU A 208 8.04 -18.06 -4.95
N ARG A 209 9.07 -18.58 -5.64
CA ARG A 209 10.46 -18.54 -5.13
C ARG A 209 10.99 -17.11 -5.08
N LEU A 210 10.75 -16.30 -6.11
CA LEU A 210 11.10 -14.88 -6.13
C LEU A 210 10.52 -14.17 -4.91
N ASN A 211 9.21 -14.31 -4.67
CA ASN A 211 8.54 -13.67 -3.54
C ASN A 211 9.15 -14.10 -2.20
N LYS A 212 9.39 -15.39 -1.99
CA LYS A 212 10.05 -15.88 -0.75
C LYS A 212 11.44 -15.29 -0.55
N LYS A 213 12.23 -15.13 -1.62
CA LYS A 213 13.56 -14.52 -1.56
C LYS A 213 13.49 -13.04 -1.21
N VAL A 214 12.54 -12.31 -1.81
CA VAL A 214 12.30 -10.89 -1.54
C VAL A 214 11.82 -10.69 -0.09
N ASP A 215 10.89 -11.51 0.39
CA ASP A 215 10.41 -11.44 1.78
C ASP A 215 11.55 -11.70 2.77
N ALA A 216 12.38 -12.72 2.52
CA ALA A 216 13.55 -13.00 3.35
C ALA A 216 14.56 -11.84 3.37
N TYR A 217 14.79 -11.21 2.22
CA TYR A 217 15.64 -10.02 2.13
C TYR A 217 15.06 -8.84 2.92
N ASN A 218 13.75 -8.57 2.78
CA ASN A 218 13.09 -7.49 3.51
C ASN A 218 13.13 -7.68 5.02
N GLU A 219 12.92 -8.91 5.51
CA GLU A 219 13.06 -9.23 6.93
C GLU A 219 14.51 -9.05 7.43
N LYS A 220 15.50 -9.42 6.63
CA LYS A 220 16.92 -9.19 6.94
C LYS A 220 17.22 -7.69 7.08
N VAL A 221 16.82 -6.87 6.11
CA VAL A 221 17.03 -5.41 6.13
C VAL A 221 16.32 -4.77 7.34
N LYS A 222 15.10 -5.21 7.65
CA LYS A 222 14.35 -4.75 8.82
C LYS A 222 15.08 -5.05 10.13
N GLU A 223 15.61 -6.26 10.27
CA GLU A 223 16.39 -6.66 11.44
C GLU A 223 17.71 -5.90 11.54
N GLU A 224 18.45 -5.72 10.44
CA GLU A 224 19.67 -4.91 10.41
C GLU A 224 19.43 -3.47 10.85
N ASN A 225 18.37 -2.84 10.34
CA ASN A 225 17.96 -1.50 10.75
C ASN A 225 17.57 -1.46 12.24
N ARG A 226 16.84 -2.46 12.74
CA ARG A 226 16.49 -2.57 14.16
C ARG A 226 17.74 -2.64 15.03
N GLN A 227 18.72 -3.44 14.65
CA GLN A 227 19.99 -3.58 15.37
C GLN A 227 20.82 -2.31 15.35
N LYS A 228 20.91 -1.63 14.19
CA LYS A 228 21.57 -0.33 14.06
C LYS A 228 20.94 0.70 15.01
N ASN A 229 19.62 0.77 15.03
CA ASN A 229 18.89 1.68 15.91
C ASN A 229 19.08 1.35 17.39
N LEU A 230 19.05 0.07 17.76
CA LEU A 230 19.35 -0.36 19.13
C LEU A 230 20.75 0.08 19.57
N LYS A 231 21.75 -0.06 18.69
CA LYS A 231 23.12 0.40 18.97
C LYS A 231 23.15 1.91 19.23
N THR A 232 22.59 2.72 18.35
CA THR A 232 22.55 4.19 18.50
C THR A 232 21.85 4.61 19.80
N LEU A 233 20.67 4.04 20.09
CA LEU A 233 19.93 4.40 21.31
C LEU A 233 20.66 3.95 22.58
N LYS A 234 21.34 2.79 22.53
CA LYS A 234 22.14 2.30 23.67
C LYS A 234 23.32 3.20 23.96
N GLU A 235 24.06 3.64 22.93
CA GLU A 235 25.18 4.59 23.10
C GLU A 235 24.73 5.85 23.84
N ILE A 236 23.56 6.41 23.49
CA ILE A 236 22.97 7.56 24.19
C ILE A 236 22.63 7.24 25.66
N ILE A 237 22.07 6.07 25.94
CA ILE A 237 21.69 5.65 27.29
C ILE A 237 22.93 5.43 28.16
N ASP A 238 23.96 4.77 27.63
CA ASP A 238 25.20 4.47 28.35
C ASP A 238 25.97 5.76 28.74
N GLU A 239 25.80 6.85 27.99
CA GLU A 239 26.37 8.18 28.29
C GLU A 239 25.60 8.99 29.34
N GLU A 240 24.45 8.50 29.83
CA GLU A 240 23.60 9.23 30.78
C GLU A 240 24.33 9.61 32.06
N GLU A 241 24.94 8.64 32.75
CA GLU A 241 25.55 8.86 34.05
C GLU A 241 26.72 9.83 33.95
N LYS A 242 27.53 9.66 32.90
CA LYS A 242 28.63 10.57 32.56
C LYS A 242 28.08 11.98 32.38
N THR A 243 27.12 12.17 31.49
CA THR A 243 26.53 13.50 31.20
C THR A 243 25.96 14.15 32.47
N LYS A 244 25.21 13.41 33.28
CA LYS A 244 24.60 13.93 34.52
C LYS A 244 25.62 14.28 35.60
N SER A 245 26.80 13.66 35.56
CA SER A 245 27.89 13.96 36.48
C SER A 245 28.65 15.25 36.13
N GLU A 246 28.56 15.71 34.87
CA GLU A 246 29.32 16.83 34.34
C GLU A 246 28.85 18.18 34.88
N TYR A 247 29.80 19.12 34.96
CA TYR A 247 29.54 20.47 35.48
C TYR A 247 28.49 21.22 34.66
N PHE A 248 28.56 21.12 33.32
CA PHE A 248 27.63 21.81 32.43
C PHE A 248 26.18 21.33 32.62
N TYR A 249 25.96 20.06 32.92
CA TYR A 249 24.63 19.57 33.26
C TYR A 249 24.21 20.08 34.64
N LYS A 250 25.02 19.86 35.68
CA LYS A 250 24.68 20.21 37.08
C LYS A 250 24.30 21.68 37.25
N LYS A 251 25.02 22.58 36.57
CA LYS A 251 24.82 24.04 36.67
C LYS A 251 23.80 24.62 35.68
N SER A 252 23.22 23.80 34.80
CA SER A 252 22.20 24.24 33.84
C SER A 252 20.88 24.65 34.52
N ASP A 253 20.08 25.43 33.79
CA ASP A 253 18.69 25.73 34.16
C ASP A 253 17.88 24.45 34.39
N GLU A 254 16.99 24.47 35.38
CA GLU A 254 16.15 23.33 35.75
C GLU A 254 15.22 22.92 34.61
N SER A 255 14.68 23.89 33.87
CA SER A 255 13.84 23.63 32.70
C SER A 255 14.60 22.89 31.59
N LEU A 256 15.88 23.22 31.38
CA LEU A 256 16.73 22.59 30.37
C LEU A 256 17.14 21.18 30.79
N LYS A 257 17.49 20.98 32.06
CA LYS A 257 17.72 19.64 32.63
C LYS A 257 16.47 18.76 32.51
N ASN A 258 15.29 19.31 32.78
CA ASN A 258 14.02 18.59 32.63
C ASN A 258 13.76 18.19 31.18
N ASN A 259 13.98 19.10 30.22
CA ASN A 259 13.85 18.78 28.80
C ASN A 259 14.84 17.68 28.36
N PHE A 260 16.10 17.77 28.79
CA PHE A 260 17.09 16.72 28.57
C PHE A 260 16.62 15.36 29.12
N ASN A 261 16.21 15.32 30.39
CA ASN A 261 15.75 14.08 31.03
C ASN A 261 14.52 13.49 30.35
N GLN A 262 13.55 14.33 29.92
CA GLN A 262 12.39 13.87 29.18
C GLN A 262 12.75 13.27 27.82
N SER A 263 13.68 13.90 27.09
CA SER A 263 14.17 13.37 25.82
C SER A 263 14.89 12.02 26.00
N LEU A 264 15.69 11.88 27.05
CA LEU A 264 16.39 10.65 27.38
C LEU A 264 15.43 9.52 27.80
N ASP A 265 14.38 9.83 28.57
CA ASP A 265 13.35 8.85 28.91
C ASP A 265 12.58 8.38 27.67
N ALA A 266 12.38 9.25 26.68
CA ALA A 266 11.80 8.86 25.40
C ALA A 266 12.72 7.89 24.63
N ILE A 267 14.04 8.15 24.62
CA ILE A 267 15.06 7.25 24.06
C ILE A 267 15.02 5.88 24.75
N LYS A 268 14.99 5.84 26.09
CA LYS A 268 14.90 4.58 26.86
C LYS A 268 13.65 3.78 26.53
N LYS A 269 12.49 4.45 26.45
CA LYS A 269 11.22 3.79 26.05
C LYS A 269 11.30 3.23 24.63
N ALA A 270 11.85 3.98 23.69
CA ALA A 270 12.06 3.52 22.32
C ALA A 270 12.99 2.29 22.28
N TYR A 271 14.09 2.33 23.03
CA TYR A 271 15.03 1.22 23.13
C TYR A 271 14.34 -0.07 23.64
N SER A 272 13.59 0.00 24.75
CA SER A 272 12.87 -1.16 25.28
C SER A 272 11.86 -1.74 24.30
N ARG A 273 11.14 -0.89 23.57
CA ARG A 273 10.19 -1.33 22.54
C ARG A 273 10.91 -2.04 21.37
N LEU A 274 12.02 -1.48 20.88
CA LEU A 274 12.82 -2.12 19.83
C LEU A 274 13.43 -3.45 20.28
N GLN A 275 13.83 -3.58 21.55
CA GLN A 275 14.29 -4.87 22.10
C GLN A 275 13.20 -5.93 22.05
N ASN A 276 11.95 -5.55 22.34
CA ASN A 276 10.78 -6.41 22.26
C ASN A 276 10.26 -6.64 20.83
N LYS A 277 11.01 -6.19 19.81
CA LYS A 277 10.63 -6.24 18.39
C LYS A 277 9.32 -5.50 18.07
N GLU A 278 8.97 -4.52 18.89
CA GLU A 278 7.87 -3.61 18.61
C GLU A 278 8.32 -2.51 17.65
N GLU A 279 7.37 -2.04 16.85
CA GLU A 279 7.61 -0.94 15.93
C GLU A 279 7.75 0.40 16.68
N VAL A 280 8.81 1.12 16.36
CA VAL A 280 9.07 2.47 16.86
C VAL A 280 9.29 3.38 15.68
N ASN A 281 8.31 4.25 15.44
CA ASN A 281 8.39 5.27 14.41
C ASN A 281 9.24 6.44 14.91
N ASN A 282 9.95 7.09 13.98
CA ASN A 282 10.64 8.37 14.20
C ASN A 282 11.85 8.29 15.16
N ILE A 283 12.67 7.24 15.04
CA ILE A 283 13.90 7.09 15.85
C ILE A 283 14.85 8.27 15.61
N ASP A 284 15.00 8.71 14.36
CA ASP A 284 15.83 9.87 14.03
C ASP A 284 15.33 11.14 14.71
N ASP A 285 14.01 11.36 14.78
CA ASP A 285 13.44 12.52 15.47
C ASP A 285 13.67 12.46 16.99
N LEU A 286 13.62 11.26 17.58
CA LEU A 286 13.94 11.07 19.00
C LEU A 286 15.40 11.39 19.27
N VAL A 287 16.32 10.89 18.44
CA VAL A 287 17.76 11.16 18.55
C VAL A 287 18.04 12.65 18.35
N ASN A 288 17.41 13.29 17.36
CA ASN A 288 17.55 14.73 17.12
C ASN A 288 17.01 15.57 18.28
N SER A 289 15.87 15.16 18.87
CA SER A 289 15.29 15.82 20.05
C SER A 289 16.23 15.71 21.25
N TYR A 290 16.82 14.53 21.47
CA TYR A 290 17.84 14.31 22.50
C TYR A 290 19.06 15.19 22.27
N ASN A 291 19.66 15.16 21.08
CA ASN A 291 20.84 15.95 20.73
C ASN A 291 20.58 17.46 20.91
N THR A 292 19.40 17.93 20.55
CA THR A 292 18.98 19.32 20.74
C THR A 292 18.89 19.66 22.23
N ALA A 293 18.27 18.80 23.04
CA ALA A 293 18.14 19.03 24.48
C ALA A 293 19.51 19.00 25.19
N TYR A 294 20.39 18.10 24.78
CA TYR A 294 21.78 18.02 25.25
C TYR A 294 22.55 19.31 24.93
N ASN A 295 22.55 19.74 23.67
CA ASN A 295 23.26 20.94 23.23
C ASN A 295 22.72 22.25 23.84
N ASN A 296 21.46 22.25 24.30
CA ASN A 296 20.86 23.41 24.93
C ASN A 296 21.24 23.57 26.41
N LEU A 297 21.83 22.55 27.06
CA LEU A 297 22.34 22.67 28.42
C LEU A 297 23.33 23.85 28.49
N ASN A 298 23.18 24.68 29.52
CA ASN A 298 23.83 26.00 29.60
C ASN A 298 24.64 26.21 30.88
N GLY A 299 24.98 25.15 31.61
CA GLY A 299 25.76 25.25 32.83
C GLY A 299 27.23 25.61 32.59
N ASP A 300 27.74 25.43 31.38
CA ASP A 300 29.04 25.96 30.93
C ASP A 300 29.12 27.49 31.09
N LYS A 301 27.97 28.18 30.94
CA LYS A 301 27.86 29.64 31.10
C LYS A 301 27.71 30.09 32.55
N PHE A 302 27.60 29.17 33.51
CA PHE A 302 27.31 29.49 34.91
C PHE A 302 28.34 30.48 35.52
N MET A 303 29.63 30.23 35.34
CA MET A 303 30.68 31.10 35.91
C MET A 303 30.68 32.49 35.27
N ALA A 304 30.37 32.58 33.97
CA ALA A 304 30.27 33.86 33.27
C ALA A 304 29.08 34.68 33.79
N GLU A 305 27.92 34.05 34.01
CA GLU A 305 26.74 34.70 34.59
C GLU A 305 26.93 35.04 36.07
N HIS A 306 27.65 34.21 36.83
CA HIS A 306 28.03 34.50 38.22
C HIS A 306 28.89 35.76 38.29
N LYS A 307 29.90 35.89 37.42
CA LYS A 307 30.71 37.11 37.34
C LYS A 307 29.88 38.35 37.04
N LYS A 308 28.90 38.27 36.12
CA LYS A 308 27.97 39.37 35.84
C LYS A 308 27.13 39.75 37.07
N LEU A 309 26.73 38.76 37.88
CA LEU A 309 26.01 38.99 39.14
C LEU A 309 26.90 39.70 40.17
N VAL A 310 28.16 39.28 40.32
CA VAL A 310 29.16 39.94 41.19
C VAL A 310 29.31 41.41 40.77
N ASP A 311 29.58 41.67 39.48
CA ASP A 311 29.75 43.03 38.97
C ASP A 311 28.50 43.90 39.19
N TYR A 312 27.31 43.33 38.99
CA TYR A 312 26.04 44.01 39.22
C TYR A 312 25.85 44.37 40.70
N PHE A 313 26.17 43.44 41.60
CA PHE A 313 26.08 43.65 43.05
C PHE A 313 27.05 44.74 43.49
N GLU A 314 28.32 44.67 43.10
CA GLU A 314 29.35 45.65 43.46
C GLU A 314 28.98 47.08 43.03
N LYS A 315 28.45 47.24 41.80
CA LYS A 315 27.98 48.53 41.29
C LYS A 315 26.77 49.11 42.06
N ASN A 316 25.98 48.27 42.72
CA ASN A 316 24.74 48.68 43.35
C ASN A 316 24.70 48.50 44.88
N LYS A 317 25.75 47.93 45.50
CA LYS A 317 25.76 47.58 46.93
C LYS A 317 25.50 48.77 47.85
N GLY A 318 25.95 49.97 47.48
CA GLY A 318 25.70 51.19 48.24
C GLY A 318 24.23 51.61 48.35
N LYS A 319 23.34 51.03 47.53
CA LYS A 319 21.88 51.25 47.58
C LYS A 319 21.17 50.31 48.57
N LEU A 320 21.89 49.34 49.16
CA LEU A 320 21.36 48.36 50.09
C LEU A 320 21.74 48.72 51.54
N SER A 321 20.97 48.23 52.52
CA SER A 321 21.34 48.29 53.93
C SER A 321 22.59 47.46 54.22
N ALA A 322 23.37 47.81 55.26
CA ALA A 322 24.59 47.08 55.63
C ALA A 322 24.34 45.58 55.89
N SER A 323 23.20 45.25 56.52
CA SER A 323 22.78 43.85 56.73
C SER A 323 22.54 43.12 55.39
N ASN A 324 21.86 43.75 54.44
CA ASN A 324 21.63 43.16 53.12
C ASN A 324 22.93 43.07 52.28
N GLN A 325 23.84 44.03 52.41
CA GLN A 325 25.14 43.97 51.75
C GLN A 325 25.90 42.71 52.17
N LYS A 326 26.02 42.48 53.49
CA LYS A 326 26.69 41.27 54.01
C LYS A 326 25.98 39.99 53.56
N LYS A 327 24.66 39.92 53.75
CA LYS A 327 23.84 38.77 53.35
C LYS A 327 24.03 38.40 51.88
N TYR A 328 23.93 39.37 50.96
CA TYR A 328 24.02 39.08 49.53
C TYR A 328 25.45 38.80 49.08
N ALA A 329 26.47 39.43 49.68
CA ALA A 329 27.86 39.07 49.41
C ALA A 329 28.15 37.60 49.77
N ASP A 330 27.73 37.16 50.95
CA ASP A 330 27.90 35.77 51.40
C ASP A 330 27.16 34.79 50.47
N LEU A 331 25.94 35.13 50.05
CA LEU A 331 25.15 34.31 49.12
C LEU A 331 25.78 34.23 47.72
N ILE A 332 26.28 35.34 47.16
CA ILE A 332 26.92 35.37 45.84
C ILE A 332 28.22 34.57 45.87
N ASN A 333 29.05 34.77 46.89
CA ASN A 333 30.34 34.07 46.99
C ASN A 333 30.17 32.56 47.19
N GLY A 334 29.14 32.14 47.94
CA GLY A 334 28.86 30.72 48.15
C GLY A 334 28.13 30.03 47.00
N LEU A 335 27.71 30.73 45.92
CA LEU A 335 27.00 30.10 44.82
C LEU A 335 27.82 29.02 44.11
N PRO A 336 29.07 29.25 43.66
CA PRO A 336 29.81 28.25 42.88
C PRO A 336 29.99 26.90 43.60
N ASP A 337 30.23 26.95 44.91
CA ASP A 337 30.56 25.78 45.74
C ASP A 337 29.33 24.97 46.19
N LYS A 338 28.13 25.55 46.10
CA LYS A 338 26.90 24.86 46.46
C LYS A 338 26.52 23.81 45.42
N ALA A 339 26.29 22.58 45.87
CA ALA A 339 25.93 21.46 44.99
C ALA A 339 24.57 21.69 44.29
N ASP A 340 23.62 22.33 44.97
CA ASP A 340 22.27 22.65 44.50
C ASP A 340 22.20 23.96 43.71
N SER A 341 23.31 24.70 43.58
CA SER A 341 23.31 25.94 42.81
C SER A 341 23.38 25.69 41.31
N ASN A 342 22.61 26.49 40.58
CA ASN A 342 22.48 26.42 39.14
C ASN A 342 22.13 27.80 38.55
N MET A 343 21.93 27.85 37.23
CA MET A 343 21.60 29.08 36.52
C MET A 343 20.32 29.77 37.07
N ASP A 344 19.32 29.01 37.54
CA ASP A 344 18.13 29.57 38.20
C ASP A 344 18.47 30.25 39.54
N SER A 345 19.45 29.72 40.26
CA SER A 345 19.92 30.31 41.52
C SER A 345 20.52 31.70 41.30
N ILE A 346 21.29 31.89 40.22
CA ILE A 346 21.84 33.19 39.81
C ILE A 346 20.68 34.16 39.47
N LYS A 347 19.73 33.72 38.64
CA LYS A 347 18.57 34.53 38.22
C LYS A 347 17.73 34.96 39.43
N LYS A 348 17.47 34.03 40.35
CA LYS A 348 16.72 34.29 41.59
C LYS A 348 17.44 35.30 42.47
N LEU A 349 18.73 35.10 42.73
CA LEU A 349 19.51 35.99 43.59
C LEU A 349 19.60 37.40 43.00
N LYS A 350 19.80 37.52 41.68
CA LYS A 350 19.75 38.80 40.96
C LYS A 350 18.42 39.52 41.18
N SER A 351 17.29 38.82 40.99
CA SER A 351 15.95 39.39 41.18
C SER A 351 15.69 39.82 42.63
N GLU A 352 16.17 39.06 43.60
CA GLU A 352 16.07 39.42 45.02
C GLU A 352 16.84 40.72 45.34
N ILE A 353 18.07 40.85 44.81
CA ILE A 353 18.88 42.07 44.94
C ILE A 353 18.17 43.26 44.29
N GLU A 354 17.66 43.10 43.06
CA GLU A 354 16.90 44.14 42.34
C GLU A 354 15.68 44.62 43.15
N LYS A 355 14.90 43.70 43.73
CA LYS A 355 13.75 44.02 44.59
C LYS A 355 14.18 44.75 45.87
N ALA A 356 15.27 44.33 46.49
CA ALA A 356 15.79 44.98 47.70
C ALA A 356 16.23 46.42 47.44
N ILE A 357 16.91 46.67 46.30
CA ILE A 357 17.27 48.01 45.85
C ILE A 357 16.02 48.87 45.62
N ALA A 358 15.02 48.34 44.90
CA ALA A 358 13.79 49.07 44.61
C ALA A 358 12.98 49.44 45.87
N ASN A 359 12.92 48.54 46.85
CA ASN A 359 12.21 48.79 48.11
C ASN A 359 12.92 49.86 48.96
N THR A 360 14.26 49.91 48.93
CA THR A 360 15.04 50.93 49.63
C THR A 360 14.78 52.32 49.05
N ALA A 361 14.57 52.42 47.73
CA ALA A 361 14.19 53.67 47.07
C ALA A 361 12.75 54.13 47.45
N ARG A 362 11.81 53.20 47.69
CA ARG A 362 10.43 53.52 48.07
C ARG A 362 10.28 54.10 49.48
N VAL A 363 11.19 53.77 50.39
CA VAL A 363 11.15 54.26 51.78
C VAL A 363 11.62 55.72 51.89
N ARG A 364 12.29 56.27 50.87
CA ARG A 364 12.67 57.70 50.82
C ARG A 364 11.55 58.63 50.34
N LYS A 365 10.29 58.38 50.73
CA LYS A 365 9.23 59.41 50.66
C LYS A 365 9.06 60.02 52.04
N ILE A 366 9.92 60.99 52.36
CA ILE A 366 9.71 61.87 53.52
C ILE A 366 8.43 62.66 53.22
N GLN A 367 7.33 62.31 53.89
CA GLN A 367 6.20 63.23 54.00
C GLN A 367 6.66 64.37 54.91
N VAL A 368 7.03 65.50 54.29
CA VAL A 368 7.21 66.75 55.00
C VAL A 368 5.83 67.16 55.52
N ALA A 369 5.65 67.12 56.84
CA ALA A 369 4.45 67.61 57.49
C ALA A 369 4.33 69.12 57.26
N LYS A 370 3.45 69.53 56.34
CA LYS A 370 3.04 70.94 56.21
C LYS A 370 1.92 71.20 57.22
N LYS A 371 2.24 71.94 58.29
CA LYS A 371 1.25 72.59 59.15
C LYS A 371 0.48 73.63 58.34
N GLY A 372 -0.85 73.57 58.40
CA GLY A 372 -1.71 74.73 58.15
C GLY A 372 -2.87 74.50 57.17
N GLY A 373 -4.09 74.70 57.65
CA GLY A 373 -5.25 75.06 56.82
C GLY A 373 -6.43 74.08 56.88
N ALA A 374 -7.34 74.30 57.81
CA ALA A 374 -8.66 73.65 57.80
C ALA A 374 -9.54 74.25 56.70
N THR A 375 -10.03 73.42 55.79
CA THR A 375 -11.28 73.69 55.05
C THR A 375 -12.03 72.37 54.83
N LYS A 376 -13.17 72.25 55.49
CA LYS A 376 -14.24 71.30 55.13
C LYS A 376 -14.79 71.67 53.76
N ARG A 377 -14.95 70.70 52.85
CA ARG A 377 -16.12 70.65 51.96
C ARG A 377 -16.39 69.24 51.43
N SER A 378 -17.61 68.82 51.75
CA SER A 378 -18.58 67.96 51.05
C SER A 378 -18.14 66.86 50.07
N ARG A 379 -18.72 65.70 50.35
CA ARG A 379 -18.88 64.49 49.53
C ARG A 379 -19.42 64.79 48.12
N SER A 380 -18.89 64.08 47.12
CA SER A 380 -19.72 63.45 46.08
C SER A 380 -19.02 62.20 45.53
N PHE A 381 -19.78 61.11 45.53
CA PHE A 381 -19.47 59.81 44.95
C PHE A 381 -19.17 59.90 43.44
N VAL A 382 -18.18 59.15 42.95
CA VAL A 382 -18.38 58.18 41.85
C VAL A 382 -17.46 56.97 42.07
N ARG A 383 -18.08 55.80 41.96
CA ARG A 383 -17.60 54.42 42.06
C ARG A 383 -17.03 53.99 40.70
N THR A 384 -15.99 53.14 40.70
CA THR A 384 -15.40 52.26 39.64
C THR A 384 -13.88 52.48 39.55
N GLY A 385 -13.00 51.50 39.33
CA GLY A 385 -13.16 50.09 39.04
C GLY A 385 -11.94 49.29 39.51
N VAL A 386 -12.17 48.00 39.59
CA VAL A 386 -11.37 46.95 40.21
C VAL A 386 -10.08 46.69 39.43
N LYS A 387 -9.06 46.26 40.17
CA LYS A 387 -7.81 45.62 39.72
C LYS A 387 -8.10 44.53 38.69
N SER A 388 -7.82 44.75 37.40
CA SER A 388 -7.99 43.68 36.39
C SER A 388 -7.06 43.81 35.18
N ALA A 389 -5.76 43.98 35.41
CA ALA A 389 -4.75 43.61 34.40
C ALA A 389 -4.35 42.11 34.49
N GLY A 390 -4.64 41.45 35.62
CA GLY A 390 -4.23 40.06 35.87
C GLY A 390 -5.21 38.98 35.37
N ILE A 391 -6.47 39.31 35.07
CA ILE A 391 -7.49 38.31 34.68
C ILE A 391 -7.60 38.17 33.15
N VAL A 392 -7.27 39.21 32.37
CA VAL A 392 -7.32 39.15 30.90
C VAL A 392 -6.21 38.25 30.32
N LEU A 393 -5.03 38.19 30.97
CA LEU A 393 -3.93 37.33 30.52
C LEU A 393 -4.21 35.83 30.78
N VAL A 394 -4.92 35.50 31.87
CA VAL A 394 -5.25 34.11 32.22
C VAL A 394 -6.36 33.56 31.31
N VAL A 395 -7.31 34.40 30.89
CA VAL A 395 -8.35 33.99 29.91
C VAL A 395 -7.78 33.84 28.49
N LEU A 396 -6.79 34.64 28.09
CA LEU A 396 -6.09 34.48 26.80
C LEU A 396 -5.20 33.21 26.75
N ILE A 397 -4.56 32.83 27.85
CA ILE A 397 -3.75 31.61 27.93
C ILE A 397 -4.63 30.35 27.96
N LEU A 398 -5.80 30.40 28.62
CA LEU A 398 -6.75 29.28 28.62
C LEU A 398 -7.51 29.13 27.29
N ALA A 399 -7.80 30.23 26.56
CA ALA A 399 -8.37 30.16 25.22
C ALA A 399 -7.36 29.63 24.17
N GLY A 400 -6.07 29.92 24.32
CA GLY A 400 -5.00 29.41 23.45
C GLY A 400 -4.76 27.90 23.58
N ALA A 401 -4.90 27.34 24.79
CA ALA A 401 -4.76 25.90 25.02
C ALA A 401 -5.98 25.09 24.52
N GLY A 402 -7.19 25.67 24.59
CA GLY A 402 -8.41 25.02 24.07
C GLY A 402 -8.46 24.90 22.55
N TYR A 403 -7.98 25.91 21.82
CA TYR A 403 -8.02 25.91 20.34
C TYR A 403 -7.00 24.94 19.72
N PHE A 404 -5.87 24.68 20.40
CA PHE A 404 -4.86 23.73 19.92
C PHE A 404 -5.28 22.26 20.13
N LEU A 405 -6.09 21.95 21.14
CA LEU A 405 -6.59 20.59 21.39
C LEU A 405 -7.88 20.26 20.62
N LEU A 406 -8.69 21.25 20.21
CA LEU A 406 -9.87 21.01 19.36
C LEU A 406 -9.57 20.96 17.85
N SER A 407 -8.45 21.51 17.37
CA SER A 407 -8.11 21.47 15.93
C SER A 407 -7.56 20.12 15.44
N LYS A 408 -7.22 19.18 16.34
CA LYS A 408 -6.70 17.85 15.97
C LYS A 408 -7.75 16.76 15.81
N LYS A 409 -9.05 17.08 15.94
CA LYS A 409 -10.14 16.10 15.77
C LYS A 409 -11.01 16.30 14.52
N SER A 410 -10.54 17.10 13.57
CA SER A 410 -11.24 17.31 12.30
C SER A 410 -10.22 17.48 11.17
N LYS A 411 -9.76 16.36 10.64
CA LYS A 411 -9.58 16.12 9.19
C LYS A 411 -9.01 14.72 8.96
N LYS A 412 -9.89 13.88 8.38
CA LYS A 412 -9.74 12.51 7.87
C LYS A 412 -9.65 11.40 8.91
#